data_AF-A0A920NQG0-F1
#
_entry.id   AF-A0A920NQG0-F1
#
_cell.length_a   1.000
_cell.length_b   1.000
_cell.length_c   1.000
_cell.angle_alpha   90.00
_cell.angle_beta   90.00
_cell.angle_gamma   90.00
#
_symmetry.space_group_name_H-M   'P 1'
#
loop_
_entity.id
_entity.type
_entity.pdbx_description
1 polymer ?
#
loop_
_entity_poly.entity_id
_entity_poly.type
_entity_poly.pdbx_seq_one_letter_code
_entity_poly.pdbx_strand_id
1 'polypeptide(L)'
;MAVDSFGMSVEEAKAKSTAWAVTYADLITLLLTFFILLLVILNDAEKHIDRVINMLLDETYEELKENIESSYVSVDRVTKGVKITMASGRLFKSMDDDVQKLVYPY
;
A
#
# COMPACT_ATOMS: atom_id res chain seq x y z
N MET A 1 -26.46 63.56 38.97
CA MET A 1 -25.38 62.61 39.34
C MET A 1 -25.97 61.22 39.23
N ALA A 2 -25.40 60.22 38.57
CA ALA A 2 -24.06 60.05 38.03
C ALA A 2 -24.15 59.34 36.67
N VAL A 3 -23.25 59.72 35.76
CA VAL A 3 -23.02 59.05 34.48
C VAL A 3 -21.92 58.03 34.76
N ASP A 4 -22.28 56.82 35.15
CA ASP A 4 -21.30 55.75 35.38
C ASP A 4 -20.93 55.09 34.05
N SER A 5 -19.89 55.67 33.45
CA SER A 5 -18.85 55.06 32.60
C SER A 5 -19.12 53.65 32.05
N PHE A 6 -19.69 53.59 30.85
CA PHE A 6 -19.63 52.43 29.97
C PHE A 6 -18.27 52.40 29.25
N GLY A 7 -17.22 51.99 29.96
CA GLY A 7 -15.87 51.85 29.40
C GLY A 7 -15.35 50.44 29.64
N MET A 8 -15.56 49.53 28.68
CA MET A 8 -14.81 48.28 28.65
C MET A 8 -13.31 48.61 28.61
N SER A 9 -12.50 47.95 29.44
CA SER A 9 -11.04 48.09 29.37
C SER A 9 -10.57 47.65 27.97
N VAL A 10 -9.65 48.41 27.38
CA VAL A 10 -9.08 48.12 26.04
C VAL A 10 -8.48 46.72 25.99
N GLU A 11 -7.99 46.21 27.13
CA GLU A 11 -7.46 44.86 27.26
C GLU A 11 -8.56 43.78 27.19
N GLU A 12 -9.72 44.02 27.80
CA GLU A 12 -10.89 43.13 27.70
C GLU A 12 -11.46 43.10 26.27
N ALA A 13 -11.51 44.26 25.61
CA ALA A 13 -11.93 44.35 24.22
C ALA A 13 -10.95 43.63 23.29
N LYS A 14 -9.64 43.78 23.52
CA LYS A 14 -8.59 43.11 22.75
C LYS A 14 -8.60 41.59 22.97
N ALA A 15 -8.78 41.13 24.21
CA ALA A 15 -8.88 39.71 24.54
C ALA A 15 -10.12 39.04 23.91
N LYS A 16 -11.29 39.70 23.94
CA LYS A 16 -12.47 39.26 23.18
C LYS A 16 -12.23 39.28 21.67
N SER A 17 -11.50 40.27 21.17
CA SER A 17 -11.15 40.36 19.74
C SER A 17 -10.17 39.29 19.28
N THR A 18 -9.42 38.64 20.17
CA THR A 18 -8.47 37.56 19.82
C THR A 18 -9.00 36.16 20.15
N ALA A 19 -10.20 36.04 20.74
CA ALA A 19 -10.79 34.77 21.11
C ALA A 19 -11.06 33.84 19.90
N TRP A 20 -11.30 34.39 18.71
CA TRP A 20 -11.45 33.62 17.47
C TRP A 20 -10.15 32.94 17.02
N ALA A 21 -8.99 33.47 17.44
CA ALA A 21 -7.71 32.88 17.07
C ALA A 21 -7.51 31.50 17.72
N VAL A 22 -8.12 31.27 18.89
CA VAL A 22 -8.05 29.99 19.61
C VAL A 22 -8.85 28.91 18.89
N THR A 23 -10.09 29.19 18.49
CA THR A 23 -10.92 28.24 17.74
C THR A 23 -10.39 28.02 16.33
N TYR A 24 -9.84 29.05 15.69
CA TYR A 24 -9.15 28.91 14.41
C TYR A 24 -7.91 28.03 14.52
N ALA A 25 -7.06 28.24 15.55
CA ALA A 25 -5.90 27.40 15.79
C ALA A 25 -6.29 25.93 16.06
N ASP A 26 -7.40 25.70 16.77
CA ASP A 26 -7.94 24.36 17.00
C ASP A 26 -8.38 23.70 15.68
N LEU A 27 -9.11 24.41 14.82
CA LEU A 27 -9.48 23.91 13.48
C LEU A 27 -8.26 23.56 12.61
N ILE A 28 -7.23 24.42 12.63
CA ILE A 28 -5.98 24.15 11.90
C ILE A 28 -5.26 22.93 12.48
N THR A 29 -5.30 22.75 13.80
CA THR A 29 -4.69 21.59 14.48
C THR A 29 -5.43 20.30 14.14
N LEU A 30 -6.77 20.30 14.12
CA LEU A 30 -7.57 19.16 13.66
C LEU A 30 -7.30 18.83 12.19
N LEU A 31 -7.18 19.86 11.34
CA LEU A 31 -6.88 19.66 9.93
C LEU A 31 -5.46 19.07 9.73
N LEU A 32 -4.47 19.59 10.46
CA LEU A 32 -3.10 19.10 10.40
C LEU A 32 -2.99 17.66 10.89
N THR A 33 -3.59 17.34 12.04
CA THR A 33 -3.61 15.97 12.58
C THR A 33 -4.35 15.01 11.65
N PHE A 34 -5.43 15.44 11.01
CA PHE A 34 -6.12 14.67 9.98
C PHE A 34 -5.20 14.32 8.80
N PHE A 35 -4.47 15.28 8.24
CA PHE A 35 -3.53 15.02 7.15
C PHE A 35 -2.37 14.13 7.56
N ILE A 36 -1.83 14.30 8.77
CA ILE A 36 -0.78 13.42 9.31
C ILE A 36 -1.30 11.98 9.40
N LEU A 37 -2.51 11.78 9.94
CA LEU A 37 -3.12 10.46 10.03
C LEU A 37 -3.37 9.85 8.64
N LEU A 38 -3.86 10.62 7.67
CA LEU A 38 -4.02 10.16 6.29
C LEU A 38 -2.68 9.71 5.69
N LEU A 39 -1.60 10.48 5.85
CA LEU A 39 -0.28 10.11 5.35
C LEU A 39 0.23 8.83 6.00
N VAL A 40 0.04 8.67 7.31
CA VAL A 40 0.45 7.45 8.04
C VAL A 40 -0.32 6.23 7.53
N ILE A 41 -1.65 6.33 7.40
CA ILE A 41 -2.51 5.24 6.92
C ILE A 41 -2.18 4.86 5.47
N LEU A 42 -1.97 5.84 4.58
CA LEU A 42 -1.61 5.58 3.19
C LEU A 42 -0.25 4.86 3.09
N ASN A 43 0.75 5.32 3.85
CA ASN A 43 2.06 4.67 3.90
C ASN A 43 2.01 3.26 4.51
N ASP A 44 1.11 3.02 5.47
CA ASP A 44 0.92 1.68 6.05
C ASP A 44 0.21 0.74 5.07
N ALA A 45 -0.83 1.23 4.37
CA ALA A 45 -1.57 0.47 3.37
C ALA A 45 -0.69 0.07 2.17
N GLU A 46 0.15 0.98 1.68
CA GLU A 46 1.10 0.70 0.58
C GLU A 46 2.04 -0.45 0.95
N LYS A 47 2.65 -0.39 2.15
CA LYS A 47 3.54 -1.46 2.65
C LYS A 47 2.82 -2.77 2.92
N HIS A 48 1.56 -2.70 3.37
CA HIS A 48 0.77 -3.90 3.63
C HIS A 48 0.47 -4.68 2.34
N ILE A 49 0.11 -3.98 1.26
CA ILE A 49 -0.17 -4.59 -0.04
C ILE A 49 1.07 -5.31 -0.57
N ASP A 50 2.23 -4.66 -0.56
CA ASP A 50 3.49 -5.27 -1.03
C ASP A 50 3.87 -6.51 -0.21
N ARG A 51 3.60 -6.49 1.10
CA ARG A 51 3.85 -7.63 1.98
C ARG A 51 2.94 -8.82 1.65
N VAL A 52 1.64 -8.57 1.46
CA VAL A 52 0.67 -9.62 1.12
C VAL A 52 0.96 -10.22 -0.25
N ILE A 53 1.31 -9.40 -1.24
CA ILE A 53 1.69 -9.88 -2.57
C ILE A 53 2.91 -10.78 -2.49
N ASN A 54 3.95 -10.37 -1.78
CA ASN A 54 5.16 -11.19 -1.67
C ASN A 54 4.90 -12.49 -0.91
N MET A 55 4.10 -12.45 0.15
CA MET A 55 3.69 -13.67 0.88
C MET A 55 3.00 -14.67 -0.05
N LEU A 56 2.00 -14.23 -0.82
CA LEU A 56 1.27 -15.11 -1.76
C LEU A 56 2.18 -15.64 -2.88
N LEU A 57 3.10 -14.81 -3.37
CA LEU A 57 4.05 -15.23 -4.40
C LEU A 57 5.09 -16.21 -3.87
N ASP A 58 5.47 -16.09 -2.59
CA ASP A 58 6.38 -17.01 -1.92
C ASP A 58 5.68 -18.35 -1.65
N GLU A 59 4.44 -18.33 -1.16
CA GLU A 59 3.60 -19.54 -1.03
C GLU A 59 3.42 -20.26 -2.38
N THR A 60 3.09 -19.50 -3.43
CA THR A 60 2.94 -20.05 -4.79
C THR A 60 4.27 -20.64 -5.29
N TYR A 61 5.41 -20.02 -4.99
CA TYR A 61 6.72 -20.53 -5.37
C TYR A 61 7.01 -21.87 -4.69
N GLU A 62 6.79 -21.98 -3.37
CA GLU A 62 7.01 -23.22 -2.63
C GLU A 62 6.09 -24.34 -3.14
N GLU A 63 4.79 -24.05 -3.34
CA GLU A 63 3.85 -25.05 -3.89
C GLU A 63 4.24 -25.53 -5.28
N LEU A 64 4.61 -24.61 -6.19
CA LEU A 64 5.04 -24.97 -7.55
C LEU A 64 6.36 -25.72 -7.54
N LYS A 65 7.27 -25.37 -6.63
CA LYS A 65 8.57 -26.03 -6.51
C LYS A 65 8.41 -27.46 -6.04
N GLU A 66 7.62 -27.70 -5.01
CA GLU A 66 7.40 -29.06 -4.50
C GLU A 66 6.67 -29.96 -5.51
N ASN A 67 5.71 -29.43 -6.28
CA ASN A 67 4.84 -30.23 -7.12
C ASN A 67 5.33 -30.39 -8.57
N ILE A 68 6.08 -29.42 -9.11
CA ILE A 68 6.38 -29.35 -10.55
C ILE A 68 7.88 -29.31 -10.82
N GLU A 69 8.74 -28.99 -9.84
CA GLU A 69 10.19 -28.99 -10.05
C GLU A 69 10.68 -30.38 -10.46
N SER A 70 11.35 -30.43 -11.60
CA SER A 70 11.70 -31.66 -12.29
C SER A 70 12.92 -31.41 -13.15
N SER A 71 13.58 -32.47 -13.63
CA SER A 71 14.72 -32.33 -14.56
C SER A 71 14.41 -31.54 -15.84
N TYR A 72 13.13 -31.35 -16.18
CA TYR A 72 12.69 -30.60 -17.37
C TYR A 72 11.93 -29.31 -17.05
N VAL A 73 11.65 -29.02 -15.77
CA VAL A 73 10.90 -27.83 -15.34
C VAL A 73 11.61 -27.22 -14.14
N SER A 74 12.15 -26.01 -14.31
CA SER A 74 12.70 -25.21 -13.21
C SER A 74 11.72 -24.14 -12.77
N VAL A 75 11.67 -23.89 -11.47
CA VAL A 75 10.82 -22.87 -10.86
C VAL A 75 11.73 -21.90 -10.10
N ASP A 76 11.70 -20.64 -10.50
CA ASP A 76 12.55 -19.58 -9.94
C ASP A 76 11.70 -18.43 -9.41
N ARG A 77 12.05 -17.91 -8.23
CA ARG A 77 11.41 -16.71 -7.68
C ARG A 77 12.01 -15.45 -8.31
N VAL A 78 11.16 -14.56 -8.82
CA VAL A 78 11.54 -13.25 -9.36
C VAL A 78 10.81 -12.14 -8.64
N THR A 79 11.33 -10.91 -8.64
CA THR A 79 10.80 -9.79 -7.83
C THR A 79 9.30 -9.50 -8.02
N LYS A 80 8.74 -9.81 -9.18
CA LYS A 80 7.32 -9.56 -9.50
C LYS A 80 6.48 -10.83 -9.67
N GLY A 81 7.03 -12.02 -9.44
CA GLY A 81 6.31 -13.25 -9.70
C GLY A 81 7.12 -14.53 -9.51
N VAL A 82 6.61 -15.61 -10.09
CA VAL A 82 7.29 -16.90 -10.18
C VAL A 82 7.55 -17.19 -11.65
N LYS A 83 8.80 -17.53 -11.98
CA LYS A 83 9.22 -17.85 -13.34
C LYS A 83 9.33 -19.36 -13.47
N ILE A 84 8.60 -19.94 -14.42
CA ILE A 84 8.68 -21.36 -14.76
C ILE A 84 9.45 -21.48 -16.06
N THR A 85 10.57 -22.21 -16.05
CA THR A 85 11.34 -22.51 -17.25
C THR A 85 11.16 -23.97 -17.58
N MET A 86 10.70 -24.26 -18.78
CA MET A 86 10.53 -25.64 -19.24
C MET A 86 11.47 -25.95 -20.39
N ALA A 87 12.14 -27.10 -20.33
CA ALA A 87 13.07 -27.53 -21.36
C ALA A 87 12.32 -27.94 -22.64
N SER A 88 12.67 -27.30 -23.76
CA SER A 88 11.98 -27.40 -25.05
C SER A 88 11.95 -28.82 -25.64
N GLY A 89 12.92 -29.67 -25.27
CA GLY A 89 13.15 -30.97 -25.89
C GLY A 89 12.00 -31.98 -25.80
N ARG A 90 11.00 -31.75 -24.93
CA ARG A 90 9.78 -32.55 -24.85
C ARG A 90 8.48 -31.77 -25.07
N LEU A 91 8.55 -30.43 -25.11
CA LEU A 91 7.38 -29.57 -25.28
C LEU A 91 7.00 -29.39 -26.74
N PHE A 92 8.01 -29.15 -27.58
CA PHE A 92 7.84 -28.85 -29.00
C PHE A 92 8.65 -29.84 -29.83
N LYS A 93 8.20 -30.13 -31.05
CA LYS A 93 9.07 -30.82 -32.02
C LYS A 93 10.06 -29.82 -32.61
N SER A 94 11.16 -30.31 -33.16
CA SER A 94 12.12 -29.45 -33.85
C SER A 94 11.45 -28.69 -34.98
N MET A 95 11.60 -27.36 -35.00
CA MET A 95 10.97 -26.44 -35.96
C MET A 95 9.42 -26.42 -35.94
N ASP A 96 8.82 -26.84 -34.83
CA ASP A 96 7.37 -26.86 -34.63
C ASP A 96 7.00 -26.00 -33.41
N ASP A 97 5.87 -25.31 -33.45
CA ASP A 97 5.31 -24.53 -32.35
C ASP A 97 4.12 -25.23 -31.68
N ASP A 98 3.67 -26.37 -32.22
CA ASP A 98 2.60 -27.16 -31.62
C ASP A 98 3.08 -27.93 -30.38
N VAL A 99 2.26 -27.89 -29.32
CA VAL A 99 2.57 -28.55 -28.05
C VAL A 99 2.32 -30.04 -28.19
N GLN A 100 3.34 -30.84 -27.89
CA GLN A 100 3.24 -32.28 -28.01
C GLN A 100 2.15 -32.86 -27.09
N LYS A 101 1.30 -33.75 -27.62
CA LYS A 101 0.20 -34.33 -26.83
C LYS A 101 0.63 -35.08 -25.57
N LEU A 102 1.89 -35.51 -25.53
CA LEU A 102 2.51 -36.19 -24.40
C LEU A 102 2.54 -35.34 -23.12
N VAL A 103 2.56 -34.00 -23.26
CA VAL A 103 2.66 -33.09 -22.12
C VAL A 103 1.31 -32.49 -21.70
N TYR A 104 0.20 -32.86 -22.37
CA TYR A 104 -1.11 -32.47 -21.86
C TYR A 104 -1.40 -33.18 -20.55
N PRO A 105 -1.97 -32.48 -19.56
CA PRO A 105 -2.47 -33.13 -18.35
C PRO A 105 -3.58 -34.11 -18.73
N TYR A 106 -3.56 -35.28 -18.11
CA TYR A 106 -4.59 -36.31 -18.25
C TYR A 106 -5.86 -35.95 -17.50
#